data_AF-A0A7C3FGP2-F1
#
_entry.id   AF-A0A7C3FGP2-F1
#
_cell.length_a   1.000
_cell.length_b   1.000
_cell.length_c   1.000
_cell.angle_alpha   90.00
_cell.angle_beta   90.00
_cell.angle_gamma   90.00
#
_symmetry.space_group_name_H-M   'P 1'
#
loop_
_entity.id
_entity.type
_entity.pdbx_description
1 polymer ?
#
loop_
_entity_poly.entity_id
_entity_poly.type
_entity_poly.pdbx_seq_one_letter_code
_entity_poly.pdbx_strand_id
1 'polypeptide(L)'
;MVFLLVNIVASAIVGFLVLRYGRDPRAGSLRRAHWLRIGGLIPLGFQVAIFLLFGVGEMASGDWSGAGHLLQVAVVAPLGMLAWMRPFEGGIALLMVGIVIAVTYLAYGLMFPAIAILAFPQLVSGVLFFIAGVDSRSL
;
A
#
# COMPACT_ATOMS: atom_id res chain seq x y z
N MET A 1 10.72 -14.76 -8.62
CA MET A 1 10.94 -13.92 -9.83
C MET A 1 9.63 -13.36 -10.41
N VAL A 2 8.61 -14.19 -10.69
CA VAL A 2 7.32 -13.74 -11.24
C VAL A 2 6.62 -12.69 -10.36
N PHE A 3 6.55 -12.90 -9.04
CA PHE A 3 5.99 -11.92 -8.09
C PHE A 3 6.70 -10.57 -8.09
N LEU A 4 8.01 -10.57 -8.35
CA LEU A 4 8.82 -9.36 -8.39
C LEU A 4 8.47 -8.52 -9.63
N LEU A 5 8.33 -9.19 -10.78
CA LEU A 5 7.97 -8.56 -12.04
C LEU A 5 6.55 -7.98 -11.99
N VAL A 6 5.60 -8.72 -11.41
CA VAL A 6 4.21 -8.27 -11.24
C VAL A 6 4.15 -7.02 -10.36
N ASN A 7 4.92 -6.98 -9.27
CA ASN A 7 4.96 -5.80 -8.38
C ASN A 7 5.60 -4.57 -9.04
N ILE A 8 6.66 -4.74 -9.83
CA ILE A 8 7.29 -3.65 -10.59
C ILE A 8 6.31 -3.10 -11.63
N VAL A 9 5.66 -3.98 -12.40
CA VAL A 9 4.68 -3.58 -13.42
C VAL A 9 3.48 -2.90 -12.77
N ALA A 10 2.96 -3.43 -11.67
CA ALA A 10 1.85 -2.81 -10.93
C ALA A 10 2.23 -1.43 -10.39
N SER A 11 3.44 -1.26 -9.85
CA SER A 11 3.92 0.03 -9.33
C SER A 11 4.14 1.06 -10.45
N ALA A 12 4.67 0.63 -11.59
CA ALA A 12 4.83 1.48 -12.77
C ALA A 12 3.48 1.90 -13.35
N ILE A 13 2.51 0.99 -13.42
CA ILE A 13 1.13 1.29 -13.83
C ILE A 13 0.49 2.26 -12.84
N VAL A 14 0.60 2.03 -11.53
CA VAL A 14 0.05 2.93 -10.50
C VAL A 14 0.69 4.31 -10.58
N GLY A 15 2.03 4.40 -10.71
CA GLY A 15 2.74 5.67 -10.90
C GLY A 15 2.27 6.42 -12.16
N PHE A 16 2.11 5.70 -13.27
CA PHE A 16 1.58 6.27 -14.51
C PHE A 16 0.12 6.75 -14.37
N LEU A 17 -0.74 5.96 -13.72
CA LEU A 17 -2.14 6.31 -13.48
C LEU A 17 -2.27 7.54 -12.56
N VAL A 18 -1.42 7.63 -11.53
CA VAL A 18 -1.34 8.79 -10.63
C VAL A 18 -0.96 10.06 -11.41
N LEU A 19 0.05 9.99 -12.28
CA LEU A 19 0.46 11.11 -13.12
C LEU A 19 -0.61 11.51 -14.14
N ARG A 20 -1.31 10.53 -14.72
CA ARG A 20 -2.26 10.76 -15.82
C ARG A 20 -3.61 11.31 -15.37
N TYR A 21 -4.16 10.81 -14.26
CA TYR A 21 -5.56 11.09 -13.88
C TYR A 21 -5.70 12.13 -12.76
N GLY A 22 -4.61 12.54 -12.11
CA GLY A 22 -4.65 13.59 -11.08
C GLY A 22 -5.38 13.19 -9.80
N ARG A 23 -5.69 14.18 -8.96
CA ARG A 23 -6.40 14.01 -7.68
C ARG A 23 -7.90 14.01 -7.89
N ASP A 24 -8.61 13.16 -7.15
CA ASP A 24 -10.07 13.25 -7.02
C ASP A 24 -10.41 14.53 -6.24
N PRO A 25 -11.07 15.53 -6.85
CA PRO A 25 -11.39 16.79 -6.19
C PRO A 25 -12.36 16.61 -5.01
N ARG A 26 -13.12 15.51 -4.97
CA ARG A 26 -14.10 15.22 -3.90
C ARG A 26 -13.44 14.63 -2.65
N ALA A 27 -12.20 14.18 -2.74
CA ALA A 27 -11.53 13.43 -1.67
C ALA A 27 -11.33 14.22 -0.37
N GLY A 28 -11.50 15.55 -0.38
CA GLY A 28 -11.31 16.44 0.77
C GLY A 28 -12.58 17.14 1.28
N SER A 29 -13.76 16.88 0.70
CA SER A 29 -14.98 17.64 1.01
C SER A 29 -15.56 17.34 2.40
N LEU A 30 -15.36 16.12 2.91
CA LEU A 30 -15.89 15.66 4.19
C LEU A 30 -14.79 15.51 5.25
N ARG A 31 -15.04 16.09 6.44
CA ARG A 31 -14.17 15.93 7.62
C ARG A 31 -13.97 14.46 7.99
N ARG A 32 -15.03 13.63 7.91
CA ARG A 32 -14.95 12.19 8.18
C ARG A 32 -14.04 11.47 7.18
N ALA A 33 -14.22 11.72 5.88
CA ALA A 33 -13.39 11.13 4.83
C ALA A 33 -11.91 11.52 5.00
N HIS A 34 -11.63 12.75 5.41
CA HIS A 34 -10.27 13.19 5.71
C HIS A 34 -9.62 12.38 6.85
N TRP A 35 -10.32 12.19 7.98
CA TRP A 35 -9.80 11.41 9.11
C TRP A 35 -9.64 9.93 8.78
N LEU A 36 -10.56 9.35 8.00
CA LEU A 36 -10.42 7.97 7.51
C LEU A 36 -9.17 7.80 6.64
N ARG A 37 -8.86 8.76 5.78
CA ARG A 37 -7.64 8.75 4.95
C ARG A 37 -6.38 8.85 5.80
N ILE A 38 -6.35 9.72 6.80
CA ILE A 38 -5.23 9.79 7.76
C ILE A 38 -5.09 8.46 8.50
N GLY A 39 -6.20 7.90 8.98
CA GLY A 39 -6.24 6.59 9.62
C GLY A 39 -5.68 5.49 8.72
N GLY A 40 -6.00 5.52 7.42
CA GLY A 40 -5.47 4.59 6.42
C GLY A 40 -4.00 4.80 6.10
N LEU A 41 -3.43 5.99 6.31
CA LEU A 41 -1.99 6.21 6.12
C LEU A 41 -1.16 5.64 7.28
N ILE A 42 -1.69 5.57 8.49
CA ILE A 42 -0.95 5.12 9.67
C ILE A 42 -0.40 3.69 9.50
N PRO A 43 -1.20 2.66 9.16
CA PRO A 43 -0.68 1.31 8.96
C PRO A 43 0.34 1.23 7.82
N LEU A 44 0.10 1.91 6.69
CA LEU A 44 1.05 1.94 5.57
C LEU A 44 2.35 2.64 5.94
N GLY A 45 2.27 3.74 6.68
CA GLY A 45 3.44 4.49 7.15
C GLY A 45 4.31 3.65 8.06
N PHE A 46 3.70 2.91 8.98
CA PHE A 46 4.42 1.97 9.85
C PHE A 46 5.09 0.84 9.03
N GLN A 47 4.36 0.27 8.07
CA GLN A 47 4.91 -0.76 7.18
C GLN A 47 6.10 -0.24 6.35
N VAL A 48 5.99 0.96 5.76
CA VAL A 48 7.08 1.60 5.02
C VAL A 48 8.28 1.87 5.93
N ALA A 49 8.05 2.35 7.16
CA ALA A 49 9.12 2.60 8.13
C ALA A 49 9.88 1.32 8.48
N ILE A 50 9.17 0.19 8.67
CA ILE A 50 9.79 -1.12 8.91
C ILE A 50 10.68 -1.53 7.73
N PHE A 51 10.17 -1.44 6.50
CA PHE A 51 10.96 -1.83 5.32
C PHE A 51 12.16 -0.91 5.09
N LEU A 52 12.03 0.39 5.37
CA LEU A 52 13.17 1.31 5.31
C LEU A 52 14.21 0.95 6.38
N LEU A 53 13.77 0.65 7.61
CA LEU A 53 14.68 0.26 8.69
C LEU A 53 15.49 -0.99 8.33
N PHE A 54 14.82 -2.07 7.89
CA PHE A 54 15.51 -3.29 7.47
C PHE A 54 16.35 -3.06 6.22
N GLY A 55 15.78 -2.46 5.17
CA GLY A 55 16.49 -2.27 3.91
C GLY A 55 17.73 -1.41 4.03
N VAL A 56 17.65 -0.26 4.71
CA VAL A 56 18.80 0.61 4.94
C VAL A 56 19.77 -0.02 5.93
N GLY A 57 19.27 -0.63 7.01
CA GLY A 57 20.10 -1.24 8.04
C GLY A 57 20.97 -2.39 7.52
N GLU A 58 20.38 -3.30 6.75
CA GLU A 58 21.07 -4.44 6.13
C GLU A 58 22.07 -3.98 5.07
N MET A 59 21.70 -3.02 4.22
CA MET A 59 22.63 -2.50 3.22
C MET A 59 23.81 -1.75 3.86
N ALA A 60 23.58 -1.04 4.98
CA ALA A 60 24.63 -0.36 5.73
C ALA A 60 25.61 -1.34 6.40
N SER A 61 25.18 -2.56 6.73
CA SER A 61 26.05 -3.62 7.25
C SER A 61 26.74 -4.44 6.15
N GLY A 62 26.47 -4.14 4.87
CA GLY A 62 27.06 -4.81 3.71
C GLY A 62 26.24 -5.99 3.17
N ASP A 63 25.03 -6.21 3.68
CA ASP A 63 24.11 -7.24 3.18
C ASP A 63 23.19 -6.68 2.08
N TRP A 64 23.36 -7.20 0.86
CA TRP A 64 22.54 -6.82 -0.30
C TRP A 64 21.10 -7.32 -0.24
N SER A 65 20.78 -8.25 0.68
CA SER A 65 19.41 -8.73 0.88
C SER A 65 18.43 -7.59 1.25
N GLY A 66 18.94 -6.52 1.87
CA GLY A 66 18.19 -5.29 2.20
C GLY A 66 17.54 -4.59 1.00
N ALA A 67 18.07 -4.78 -0.21
CA ALA A 67 17.44 -4.26 -1.44
C ALA A 67 16.02 -4.83 -1.64
N GLY A 68 15.75 -6.04 -1.15
CA GLY A 68 14.42 -6.66 -1.18
C GLY A 68 13.39 -5.87 -0.37
N HIS A 69 13.78 -5.31 0.78
CA HIS A 69 12.90 -4.47 1.60
C HIS A 69 12.67 -3.10 0.95
N LEU A 70 13.69 -2.48 0.37
CA LEU A 70 13.54 -1.22 -0.37
C LEU A 70 12.61 -1.36 -1.57
N LEU A 71 12.64 -2.52 -2.24
CA LEU A 71 11.70 -2.82 -3.31
C LEU A 71 10.25 -2.88 -2.79
N GLN A 72 10.02 -3.42 -1.59
CA GLN A 72 8.68 -3.42 -0.98
C GLN A 72 8.19 -1.99 -0.71
N VAL A 73 9.07 -1.07 -0.30
CA VAL A 73 8.75 0.36 -0.17
C VAL A 73 8.32 0.94 -1.52
N ALA A 74 9.03 0.61 -2.59
CA ALA A 74 8.72 1.08 -3.94
C ALA A 74 7.35 0.61 -4.47
N VAL A 75 6.73 -0.38 -3.83
CA VAL A 75 5.36 -0.83 -4.13
C VAL A 75 4.34 -0.17 -3.20
N VAL A 76 4.58 -0.22 -1.88
CA VAL A 76 3.62 0.25 -0.87
C VAL A 76 3.46 1.77 -0.92
N ALA A 77 4.56 2.52 -1.09
CA ALA A 77 4.49 3.98 -1.09
C ALA A 77 3.67 4.55 -2.26
N PRO A 78 3.82 4.08 -3.52
CA PRO A 78 2.94 4.49 -4.61
C PRO A 78 1.47 4.10 -4.41
N LEU A 79 1.19 2.94 -3.84
CA LEU A 79 -0.20 2.54 -3.52
C LEU A 79 -0.81 3.46 -2.47
N GLY A 80 -0.06 3.79 -1.42
CA GLY A 80 -0.48 4.78 -0.41
C GLY A 80 -0.70 6.17 -1.01
N MET A 81 0.18 6.59 -1.94
CA MET A 81 0.03 7.85 -2.67
C MET A 81 -1.22 7.84 -3.57
N LEU A 82 -1.47 6.75 -4.30
CA LEU A 82 -2.69 6.59 -5.11
C LEU A 82 -3.93 6.66 -4.23
N ALA A 83 -3.96 5.95 -3.10
CA ALA A 83 -5.07 5.97 -2.17
C ALA A 83 -5.27 7.35 -1.52
N TRP A 84 -4.20 8.10 -1.30
CA TRP A 84 -4.33 9.50 -0.89
C TRP A 84 -4.92 10.37 -2.00
N MET A 85 -4.51 10.20 -3.25
CA MET A 85 -4.98 11.04 -4.35
C MET A 85 -6.39 10.68 -4.81
N ARG A 86 -6.73 9.39 -4.76
CA ARG A 86 -7.98 8.78 -5.23
C ARG A 86 -8.40 7.68 -4.24
N PRO A 87 -9.06 8.05 -3.12
CA PRO A 87 -9.34 7.13 -2.01
C PRO A 87 -10.10 5.87 -2.41
N PHE A 88 -11.08 5.99 -3.30
CA PHE A 88 -11.86 4.84 -3.73
C PHE A 88 -11.01 3.83 -4.52
N GLU A 89 -10.37 4.27 -5.60
CA GLU A 89 -9.55 3.40 -6.45
C GLU A 89 -8.34 2.85 -5.71
N GLY A 90 -7.65 3.69 -4.93
CA GLY A 90 -6.51 3.24 -4.15
C GLY A 90 -6.91 2.33 -2.99
N GLY A 91 -8.09 2.53 -2.39
CA GLY A 91 -8.65 1.60 -1.41
C GLY A 91 -8.88 0.21 -2.01
N ILE A 92 -9.51 0.14 -3.19
CA ILE A 92 -9.67 -1.13 -3.94
C ILE A 92 -8.32 -1.76 -4.26
N ALA A 93 -7.36 -0.97 -4.77
CA ALA A 93 -6.03 -1.47 -5.11
C ALA A 93 -5.31 -2.07 -3.89
N LEU A 94 -5.35 -1.39 -2.74
CA LEU A 94 -4.77 -1.87 -1.49
C LEU A 94 -5.45 -3.16 -1.00
N LEU A 95 -6.78 -3.26 -1.09
CA LEU A 95 -7.51 -4.48 -0.74
C LEU A 95 -7.10 -5.65 -1.63
N MET A 96 -7.09 -5.46 -2.94
CA MET A 96 -6.71 -6.51 -3.89
C MET A 96 -5.28 -6.99 -3.65
N VAL A 97 -4.34 -6.07 -3.48
CA VAL A 97 -2.94 -6.40 -3.19
C VAL A 97 -2.81 -7.13 -1.85
N GLY A 98 -3.46 -6.63 -0.80
CA GLY A 98 -3.45 -7.26 0.53
C GLY A 98 -4.02 -8.68 0.51
N ILE A 99 -5.13 -8.91 -0.22
CA ILE A 99 -5.73 -10.25 -0.38
C ILE A 99 -4.78 -11.17 -1.13
N VAL A 100 -4.21 -10.72 -2.25
CA VAL A 100 -3.26 -11.53 -3.03
C VAL A 100 -2.06 -11.93 -2.17
N ILE A 101 -1.49 -11.00 -1.39
CA ILE A 101 -0.40 -11.30 -0.47
C ILE A 101 -0.86 -12.32 0.58
N ALA A 102 -1.98 -12.09 1.26
CA ALA A 102 -2.48 -12.99 2.30
C ALA A 102 -2.71 -14.41 1.77
N VAL A 103 -3.42 -14.55 0.65
CA VAL A 103 -3.70 -15.86 0.02
C VAL A 103 -2.43 -16.56 -0.39
N THR A 104 -1.48 -15.83 -0.98
CA THR A 104 -0.19 -16.40 -1.39
C THR A 104 0.57 -16.96 -0.20
N TYR A 105 0.70 -16.18 0.88
CA TYR A 105 1.44 -16.60 2.07
C TYR A 105 0.76 -17.78 2.78
N LEU A 106 -0.57 -17.78 2.87
CA LEU A 106 -1.34 -18.92 3.38
C LEU A 106 -1.11 -20.18 2.54
N ALA A 107 -1.10 -20.07 1.20
CA ALA A 107 -0.86 -21.20 0.31
C ALA A 107 0.55 -21.80 0.45
N TYR A 108 1.53 -20.99 0.84
CA TYR A 108 2.90 -21.45 1.14
C TYR A 108 3.10 -21.86 2.62
N GLY A 109 2.04 -21.89 3.44
CA GLY A 109 2.13 -22.27 4.87
C GLY A 109 2.82 -21.22 5.75
N LEU A 110 3.00 -19.99 5.27
CA LEU A 110 3.63 -18.89 5.99
C LEU A 110 2.55 -18.01 6.62
N MET A 111 2.36 -18.09 7.94
CA MET A 111 1.30 -17.35 8.63
C MET A 111 1.83 -16.09 9.35
N PHE A 112 2.59 -16.28 10.43
CA PHE A 112 3.08 -15.22 11.30
C PHE A 112 4.62 -15.26 11.34
N PRO A 113 5.34 -14.12 11.27
CA PRO A 113 4.85 -12.73 11.27
C PRO A 113 4.52 -12.14 9.89
N ALA A 114 4.73 -12.90 8.80
CA ALA A 114 4.69 -12.35 7.44
C ALA A 114 3.34 -11.72 7.05
N ILE A 115 2.20 -12.38 7.30
CA ILE A 115 0.88 -11.83 6.94
C ILE A 115 0.58 -10.54 7.73
N ALA A 116 0.99 -10.51 9.01
CA ALA A 116 0.78 -9.35 9.88
C ALA A 116 1.57 -8.12 9.43
N ILE A 117 2.76 -8.31 8.85
CA ILE A 117 3.59 -7.22 8.36
C ILE A 117 3.26 -6.87 6.90
N LEU A 118 2.95 -7.86 6.06
CA LEU A 118 2.90 -7.69 4.61
C LEU A 118 1.50 -7.57 4.02
N ALA A 119 0.44 -8.04 4.70
CA ALA A 119 -0.92 -8.00 4.15
C ALA A 119 -1.86 -7.18 5.02
N PHE A 120 -1.77 -7.34 6.35
CA PHE A 120 -2.69 -6.69 7.28
C PHE A 120 -2.69 -5.16 7.16
N PRO A 121 -1.53 -4.46 7.08
CA PRO A 121 -1.53 -3.01 6.91
C PRO A 121 -2.25 -2.57 5.64
N GLN A 122 -2.07 -3.26 4.52
CA GLN A 122 -2.73 -2.95 3.26
C GLN A 122 -4.24 -3.21 3.32
N LEU A 123 -4.67 -4.30 3.95
CA LEU A 123 -6.09 -4.60 4.11
C LEU A 123 -6.80 -3.53 4.95
N VAL A 124 -6.25 -3.21 6.12
CA VAL A 124 -6.82 -2.17 7.00
C VAL A 124 -6.86 -0.82 6.30
N SER A 125 -5.75 -0.43 5.67
CA SER A 125 -5.66 0.83 4.93
C SER A 125 -6.64 0.86 3.76
N GLY A 126 -6.73 -0.25 3.02
CA GLY A 126 -7.64 -0.42 1.90
C GLY A 126 -9.10 -0.24 2.28
N VAL A 127 -9.54 -0.83 3.39
CA VAL A 127 -10.89 -0.61 3.94
C VAL A 127 -11.12 0.86 4.26
N LEU A 128 -10.19 1.50 4.97
CA LEU A 128 -10.35 2.90 5.40
C LEU A 128 -10.40 3.86 4.20
N PHE A 129 -9.53 3.68 3.21
CA PHE A 129 -9.53 4.47 1.98
C PHE A 129 -10.77 4.22 1.11
N PHE A 130 -11.22 2.97 1.03
CA PHE A 130 -12.45 2.62 0.31
C PHE A 130 -13.66 3.32 0.91
N ILE A 131 -13.85 3.23 2.23
CA ILE A 131 -14.94 3.93 2.93
C ILE A 131 -14.83 5.44 2.72
N ALA A 132 -13.64 6.02 2.86
CA ALA A 132 -13.44 7.45 2.61
C ALA A 132 -13.81 7.85 1.17
N GLY A 133 -13.50 7.00 0.19
CA GLY A 133 -13.85 7.22 -1.21
C GLY A 133 -15.34 7.12 -1.50
N VAL A 134 -16.05 6.19 -0.85
CA VAL A 134 -17.51 6.07 -0.92
C VAL A 134 -18.17 7.31 -0.31
N ASP A 135 -17.77 7.70 0.90
CA ASP A 135 -18.30 8.89 1.60
C ASP A 135 -18.12 10.16 0.75
N SER A 136 -16.95 10.34 0.12
CA SER A 136 -16.67 11.49 -0.74
C SER A 136 -17.51 11.54 -2.03
N ARG A 137 -18.05 10.40 -2.49
CA ARG A 137 -18.83 10.30 -3.75
C ARG A 137 -20.33 10.35 -3.54
N SER A 138 -20.82 10.08 -2.33
CA SER A 138 -22.23 10.18 -1.98
C SER A 138 -22.73 11.61 -1.76
N LEU A 139 -21.85 12.61 -1.94
CA LEU A 139 -22.16 14.04 -1.99
C LEU A 139 -22.18 14.54 -3.43
#